data_AF-A0A183CB74-F1
#
_entry.id   AF-A0A183CB74-F1
#
_cell.length_a   1.000
_cell.length_b   1.000
_cell.length_c   1.000
_cell.angle_alpha   90.00
_cell.angle_beta   90.00
_cell.angle_gamma   90.00
#
_symmetry.space_group_name_H-M   'P 1'
#
loop_
_entity.id
_entity.type
_entity.pdbx_description
1 polymer ?
#
loop_
_entity_poly.entity_id
_entity_poly.type
_entity_poly.pdbx_seq_one_letter_code
_entity_poly.pdbx_strand_id
1 'polypeptide(L)'
;MFLNPLSFGARKVNDLSTSGFVPASLVRVRPVAMLSPFGRRVIVMLGANGVGRRTLKRMLIEQRTHLLAGVVPVTSRAPKPGEQQGRDYKFERKEDILQRIRDHQMVEWGEYKAALYGTTADSVRQVVRSGRACVLDCTTRALEVLYNAEFMPFVVLVAAPPFEELIQLSRMHGKPREDAELPCPSVRSLIARWLTHCHQIMFRHLRMH
;
A
#
# COMPACT_ATOMS: atom_id res chain seq x y z
N MET A 1 21.34 8.96 23.63
CA MET A 1 20.48 10.03 23.10
C MET A 1 19.04 9.53 23.20
N PHE A 2 18.32 9.98 24.23
CA PHE A 2 16.98 9.53 24.56
C PHE A 2 15.99 10.08 23.51
N LEU A 3 15.34 9.21 22.76
CA LEU A 3 14.26 9.61 21.84
C LEU A 3 13.00 9.87 22.66
N ASN A 4 12.48 11.09 22.51
CA ASN A 4 11.35 11.63 23.25
C ASN A 4 10.06 10.81 22.94
N PRO A 5 9.33 10.27 23.94
CA PRO A 5 8.18 9.37 23.71
C PRO A 5 6.96 10.03 23.05
N LEU A 6 6.95 11.36 22.95
CA LEU A 6 5.82 12.18 22.49
C LEU A 6 5.88 12.60 21.01
N SER A 7 6.86 12.12 20.23
CA SER A 7 6.98 12.46 18.80
C SER A 7 6.30 11.46 17.85
N PHE A 8 5.61 10.44 18.36
CA PHE A 8 4.75 9.57 17.57
C PHE A 8 3.40 10.24 17.30
N GLY A 9 3.42 11.36 16.57
CA GLY A 9 2.20 12.00 16.08
C GLY A 9 1.37 10.98 15.28
N ALA A 10 0.11 10.81 15.67
CA ALA A 10 -0.82 9.94 14.98
C ALA A 10 -0.96 10.42 13.52
N ARG A 11 -0.53 9.56 12.57
CA ARG A 11 -0.43 9.90 11.15
C ARG A 11 -1.79 9.73 10.49
N LYS A 12 -2.29 10.70 9.72
CA LYS A 12 -3.60 10.56 9.04
C LYS A 12 -3.56 9.39 8.02
N VAL A 13 -4.55 8.49 8.05
CA VAL A 13 -4.78 7.55 6.94
C VAL A 13 -5.08 8.40 5.70
N ASN A 14 -4.28 8.25 4.64
CA ASN A 14 -4.33 9.06 3.41
C ASN A 14 -3.78 10.49 3.52
N ASP A 15 -2.83 10.77 4.43
CA ASP A 15 -2.11 12.04 4.41
C ASP A 15 -1.38 12.25 3.06
N LEU A 16 -1.87 13.23 2.29
CA LEU A 16 -1.34 13.61 0.97
C LEU A 16 0.02 14.28 1.04
N SER A 17 0.41 14.82 2.20
CA SER A 17 1.73 15.43 2.39
C SER A 17 2.88 14.42 2.29
N THR A 18 2.60 13.14 2.55
CA THR A 18 3.61 12.06 2.57
C THR A 18 3.33 10.94 1.56
N SER A 19 2.16 10.91 0.94
CA SER A 19 1.87 10.01 -0.18
C SER A 19 2.40 10.62 -1.48
N GLY A 20 3.64 10.29 -1.81
CA GLY A 20 4.33 10.83 -2.98
C GLY A 20 5.85 10.81 -2.91
N PHE A 21 6.41 10.42 -1.77
CA PHE A 21 7.85 10.25 -1.62
C PHE A 21 8.19 8.76 -1.53
N VAL A 22 9.00 8.29 -2.48
CA VAL A 22 9.76 7.05 -2.30
C VAL A 22 10.96 7.44 -1.43
N PRO A 23 11.16 6.79 -0.27
CA PRO A 23 12.32 7.08 0.57
C PRO A 23 13.60 6.83 -0.22
N ALA A 24 14.59 7.73 -0.10
CA ALA A 24 15.83 7.66 -0.88
C ALA A 24 16.60 6.34 -0.69
N SER A 25 16.42 5.70 0.47
CA SER A 25 16.93 4.36 0.78
C SER A 25 16.44 3.27 -0.18
N LEU A 26 15.26 3.45 -0.77
CA LEU A 26 14.61 2.53 -1.72
C LEU A 26 15.04 2.78 -3.18
N VAL A 27 15.74 3.89 -3.45
CA VAL A 27 16.21 4.33 -4.79
C VAL A 27 17.63 3.79 -5.09
N ARG A 28 18.23 3.02 -4.18
CA ARG A 28 19.51 2.36 -4.47
C ARG A 28 19.31 1.27 -5.52
N VAL A 29 20.03 1.39 -6.65
CA VAL A 29 20.26 0.30 -7.60
C VAL A 29 20.86 -0.86 -6.81
N ARG A 30 20.09 -1.93 -6.63
CA ARG A 30 20.60 -3.18 -6.06
C ARG A 30 20.87 -4.15 -7.20
N PRO A 31 21.99 -4.91 -7.15
CA PRO A 31 22.18 -6.01 -8.08
C PRO A 31 20.97 -6.95 -7.98
N VAL A 32 20.26 -7.12 -9.09
CA VAL A 32 19.14 -8.05 -9.19
C VAL A 32 19.73 -9.39 -9.62
N ALA A 33 19.76 -10.35 -8.70
CA ALA A 33 20.04 -11.73 -9.05
C ALA A 33 18.73 -12.39 -9.53
N MET A 34 18.83 -13.24 -10.56
CA MET A 34 17.76 -14.15 -10.91
C MET A 34 17.68 -15.21 -9.81
N LEU A 35 16.97 -14.89 -8.72
CA LEU A 35 16.68 -15.87 -7.69
C LEU A 35 15.81 -16.95 -8.35
N SER A 36 16.20 -18.23 -8.16
CA SER A 36 15.33 -19.41 -8.36
C SER A 36 13.90 -19.10 -7.91
N PRO A 37 12.82 -19.69 -8.48
CA PRO A 37 11.44 -19.20 -8.40
C PRO A 37 10.89 -19.17 -6.96
N PHE A 38 11.39 -18.24 -6.16
CA PHE A 38 10.82 -17.82 -4.90
C PHE A 38 9.49 -17.21 -5.29
N GLY A 39 8.41 -17.94 -5.03
CA GLY A 39 7.07 -17.47 -5.30
C GLY A 39 6.86 -16.16 -4.55
N ARG A 40 6.80 -15.05 -5.28
CA ARG A 40 6.42 -13.75 -4.71
C ARG A 40 4.94 -13.82 -4.37
N ARG A 41 4.64 -14.09 -3.11
CA ARG A 41 3.26 -14.26 -2.61
C ARG A 41 2.66 -12.96 -2.09
N VAL A 42 3.31 -11.82 -2.29
CA VAL A 42 2.77 -10.50 -1.94
C VAL A 42 2.81 -9.61 -3.19
N ILE A 43 1.68 -8.97 -3.49
CA ILE A 43 1.51 -8.03 -4.60
C ILE A 43 1.09 -6.69 -3.99
N VAL A 44 1.81 -5.61 -4.32
CA VAL A 44 1.55 -4.26 -3.80
C VAL A 44 1.10 -3.35 -4.93
N MET A 45 -0.09 -2.76 -4.80
CA MET A 45 -0.65 -1.79 -5.74
C MET A 45 -0.39 -0.35 -5.27
N LEU A 46 0.51 0.32 -5.98
CA LEU A 46 0.82 1.74 -5.79
C LEU A 46 0.11 2.60 -6.82
N GLY A 47 -0.03 3.89 -6.53
CA GLY A 47 -0.71 4.85 -7.41
C GLY A 47 -1.35 5.98 -6.61
N ALA A 48 -1.78 7.03 -7.29
CA ALA A 48 -2.46 8.15 -6.63
C ALA A 48 -3.79 7.72 -5.99
N ASN A 49 -4.33 8.56 -5.12
CA ASN A 49 -5.71 8.41 -4.66
C ASN A 49 -6.67 8.62 -5.84
N GLY A 50 -7.73 7.84 -5.91
CA GLY A 50 -8.74 7.95 -6.97
C GLY A 50 -8.44 7.20 -8.27
N VAL A 51 -7.22 6.70 -8.52
CA VAL A 51 -6.87 5.97 -9.78
C VAL A 51 -7.46 4.56 -9.89
N GLY A 52 -8.36 4.17 -8.97
CA GLY A 52 -9.04 2.88 -9.02
C GLY A 52 -8.29 1.69 -8.41
N ARG A 53 -7.20 1.89 -7.65
CA ARG A 53 -6.43 0.80 -7.00
C ARG A 53 -7.31 -0.19 -6.22
N ARG A 54 -8.22 0.33 -5.39
CA ARG A 54 -9.16 -0.49 -4.60
C ARG A 54 -10.12 -1.29 -5.48
N THR A 55 -10.63 -0.66 -6.53
CA THR A 55 -11.54 -1.29 -7.49
C THR A 55 -10.82 -2.42 -8.23
N LEU A 56 -9.61 -2.14 -8.74
CA LEU A 56 -8.79 -3.12 -9.43
C LEU A 56 -8.42 -4.30 -8.52
N LYS A 57 -8.00 -4.01 -7.27
CA LYS A 57 -7.75 -5.04 -6.25
C LYS A 57 -8.96 -5.96 -6.07
N ARG A 58 -10.14 -5.37 -5.86
CA ARG A 58 -11.38 -6.11 -5.66
C ARG A 58 -11.69 -7.00 -6.85
N MET A 59 -11.68 -6.44 -8.07
CA MET A 59 -11.96 -7.17 -9.30
C MET A 59 -10.99 -8.35 -9.52
N LEU A 60 -9.70 -8.14 -9.28
CA LEU A 60 -8.69 -9.19 -9.41
C LEU A 60 -8.91 -10.34 -8.43
N ILE A 61 -9.23 -10.02 -7.17
CA ILE A 61 -9.54 -11.03 -6.15
C ILE A 61 -10.82 -11.79 -6.52
N GLU A 62 -11.88 -11.09 -6.93
CA GLU A 62 -13.15 -11.70 -7.34
C GLU A 62 -12.97 -12.65 -8.54
N GLN A 63 -12.13 -12.29 -9.50
CA GLN A 63 -11.85 -13.13 -10.68
C GLN A 63 -11.00 -14.37 -10.36
N ARG A 64 -10.13 -14.31 -9.34
CA ARG A 64 -9.14 -15.35 -9.04
C ARG A 64 -9.07 -15.66 -7.54
N THR A 65 -10.21 -15.92 -6.91
CA THR A 65 -10.34 -16.15 -5.44
C THR A 65 -9.48 -17.30 -4.90
N HIS A 66 -9.20 -18.31 -5.74
CA HIS A 66 -8.33 -19.45 -5.41
C HIS A 66 -6.84 -19.10 -5.40
N LEU A 67 -6.42 -18.01 -6.06
CA LEU A 67 -5.02 -17.57 -6.13
C LEU A 67 -4.76 -16.29 -5.36
N LEU A 68 -5.74 -15.39 -5.29
CA LEU A 68 -5.59 -14.04 -4.77
C LEU A 68 -6.49 -13.81 -3.58
N ALA A 69 -5.98 -13.09 -2.58
CA ALA A 69 -6.78 -12.60 -1.47
C ALA A 69 -6.25 -11.28 -0.93
N GLY A 70 -7.16 -10.48 -0.38
CA GLY A 70 -6.83 -9.29 0.38
C GLY A 70 -6.63 -9.63 1.85
N VAL A 71 -6.04 -8.68 2.58
CA VAL A 71 -5.99 -8.72 4.05
C VAL A 71 -7.24 -8.13 4.65
N VAL A 72 -7.61 -8.62 5.83
CA VAL A 72 -8.58 -7.95 6.69
C VAL A 72 -7.81 -6.95 7.57
N PRO A 73 -8.05 -5.64 7.40
CA PRO A 73 -7.36 -4.60 8.16
C PRO A 73 -7.81 -4.57 9.63
N VAL A 74 -6.99 -4.00 10.50
CA VAL A 74 -7.32 -3.73 11.90
C VAL A 74 -7.89 -2.32 12.06
N THR A 75 -8.77 -2.12 13.03
CA THR A 75 -9.23 -0.78 13.42
C THR A 75 -9.57 -0.68 14.91
N SER A 76 -9.37 0.50 15.50
CA SER A 76 -9.81 0.83 16.86
C SER A 76 -11.22 1.40 16.94
N ARG A 77 -11.90 1.57 15.80
CA ARG A 77 -13.29 2.06 15.77
C ARG A 77 -14.22 0.95 16.27
N ALA A 78 -15.32 1.32 16.94
CA ALA A 78 -16.40 0.38 17.21
C ALA A 78 -17.05 -0.14 15.90
N PRO A 79 -17.45 -1.43 15.83
CA PRO A 79 -18.16 -1.97 14.67
C PRO A 79 -19.49 -1.23 14.46
N LYS A 80 -19.82 -0.94 13.20
CA LYS A 80 -21.15 -0.44 12.80
C LYS A 80 -22.14 -1.60 12.70
N PRO A 81 -23.46 -1.32 12.74
CA PRO A 81 -24.47 -2.32 12.45
C PRO A 81 -24.20 -3.03 11.11
N GLY A 82 -24.10 -4.36 11.14
CA GLY A 82 -23.84 -5.19 9.97
C GLY A 82 -22.36 -5.52 9.69
N GLU A 83 -21.41 -4.83 10.31
CA GLU A 83 -19.98 -5.17 10.21
C GLU A 83 -19.66 -6.40 11.08
N GLN A 84 -18.81 -7.30 10.58
CA GLN A 84 -18.45 -8.55 11.27
C GLN A 84 -16.95 -8.61 11.59
N GLN A 85 -16.63 -9.06 12.81
CA GLN A 85 -15.26 -9.25 13.28
C GLN A 85 -14.50 -10.24 12.41
N GLY A 86 -13.34 -9.84 11.89
CA GLY A 86 -12.49 -10.68 11.06
C GLY A 86 -12.97 -10.84 9.61
N ARG A 87 -14.07 -10.21 9.22
CA ARG A 87 -14.53 -10.12 7.82
C ARG A 87 -14.29 -8.73 7.25
N ASP A 88 -14.90 -7.71 7.86
CA ASP A 88 -14.79 -6.33 7.41
C ASP A 88 -13.53 -5.68 7.99
N TYR A 89 -13.37 -5.81 9.31
CA TYR A 89 -12.22 -5.38 10.06
C TYR A 89 -11.94 -6.34 11.22
N LYS A 90 -10.70 -6.34 11.69
CA LYS A 90 -10.34 -6.81 13.02
C LYS A 90 -10.47 -5.61 13.97
N PHE A 91 -11.59 -5.55 14.69
CA PHE A 91 -11.84 -4.55 15.71
C PHE A 91 -10.97 -4.90 16.94
N GLU A 92 -9.99 -4.05 17.24
CA GLU A 92 -9.02 -4.21 18.34
C GLU A 92 -9.03 -2.93 19.20
N ARG A 93 -8.51 -2.99 20.43
CA ARG A 93 -8.42 -1.77 21.25
C ARG A 93 -7.35 -0.83 20.69
N LYS A 94 -7.49 0.48 20.94
CA LYS A 94 -6.52 1.47 20.46
C LYS A 94 -5.13 1.19 21.04
N GLU A 95 -5.07 0.77 22.30
CA GLU A 95 -3.85 0.44 23.03
C GLU A 95 -3.11 -0.74 22.39
N ASP A 96 -3.83 -1.77 21.96
CA ASP A 96 -3.28 -2.95 21.31
C ASP A 96 -2.64 -2.59 19.96
N ILE A 97 -3.34 -1.78 19.15
CA ILE A 97 -2.80 -1.29 17.87
C ILE A 97 -1.55 -0.43 18.11
N LEU A 98 -1.57 0.45 19.12
CA LEU A 98 -0.40 1.26 19.47
C LEU A 98 0.79 0.40 19.93
N GLN A 99 0.53 -0.68 20.66
CA GLN A 99 1.57 -1.63 21.05
C GLN A 99 2.18 -2.31 19.81
N ARG A 100 1.35 -2.79 18.88
CA ARG A 100 1.84 -3.37 17.61
C ARG A 100 2.67 -2.39 16.78
N ILE A 101 2.32 -1.10 16.80
CA ILE A 101 3.11 -0.04 16.15
C ILE A 101 4.50 0.07 16.80
N ARG A 102 4.58 0.04 18.13
CA ARG A 102 5.85 0.05 18.88
C ARG A 102 6.69 -1.19 18.59
N ASP A 103 6.05 -2.34 18.45
CA ASP A 103 6.71 -3.63 18.21
C ASP A 103 7.06 -3.88 16.73
N HIS A 104 6.91 -2.87 15.87
CA HIS A 104 7.16 -2.98 14.42
C HIS A 104 6.36 -4.10 13.71
N GLN A 105 5.16 -4.41 14.20
CA GLN A 105 4.29 -5.47 13.66
C GLN A 105 3.28 -4.97 12.61
N MET A 106 3.36 -3.69 12.25
CA MET A 106 2.46 -3.03 11.31
C MET A 106 3.14 -2.81 9.96
N VAL A 107 2.48 -3.22 8.88
CA VAL A 107 2.90 -2.90 7.50
C VAL A 107 2.56 -1.46 7.16
N GLU A 108 1.37 -1.04 7.53
CA GLU A 108 0.88 0.32 7.35
C GLU A 108 -0.13 0.64 8.44
N TRP A 109 -0.18 1.91 8.86
CA TRP A 109 -1.15 2.38 9.83
C TRP A 109 -1.41 3.88 9.66
N GLY A 110 -2.55 4.33 10.17
CA GLY A 110 -2.88 5.74 10.32
C GLY A 110 -4.15 5.95 11.13
N GLU A 111 -4.51 7.21 11.33
CA GLU A 111 -5.70 7.65 12.04
C GLU A 111 -6.73 8.26 11.06
N TYR A 112 -8.00 7.92 11.25
CA TYR A 112 -9.12 8.52 10.55
C TYR A 112 -10.30 8.67 11.51
N LYS A 113 -10.85 9.89 11.62
CA LYS A 113 -11.95 10.23 12.55
C LYS A 113 -11.67 9.73 13.99
N ALA A 114 -10.50 10.07 14.52
CA ALA A 114 -10.01 9.69 15.86
C ALA A 114 -9.81 8.18 16.12
N ALA A 115 -10.04 7.32 15.13
CA ALA A 115 -9.80 5.88 15.21
C ALA A 115 -8.57 5.48 14.40
N LEU A 116 -7.80 4.53 14.93
CA LEU A 116 -6.68 3.93 14.22
C LEU A 116 -7.16 2.89 13.21
N TYR A 117 -6.45 2.80 12.10
CA TYR A 117 -6.60 1.78 11.08
C TYR A 117 -5.21 1.30 10.66
N GLY A 118 -5.11 0.05 10.24
CA GLY A 118 -3.86 -0.44 9.68
C GLY A 118 -3.92 -1.85 9.15
N THR A 119 -2.79 -2.29 8.63
CA THR A 119 -2.55 -3.66 8.19
C THR A 119 -1.39 -4.22 9.01
N THR A 120 -1.61 -5.35 9.67
CA THR A 120 -0.56 -6.06 10.41
C THR A 120 0.24 -6.95 9.47
N ALA A 121 1.51 -7.17 9.78
CA ALA A 121 2.34 -8.15 9.08
C ALA A 121 1.74 -9.56 9.18
N ASP A 122 1.12 -9.90 10.32
CA ASP A 122 0.44 -11.18 10.53
C ASP A 122 -0.75 -11.40 9.60
N SER A 123 -1.54 -10.36 9.31
CA SER A 123 -2.63 -10.48 8.34
C SER A 123 -2.10 -10.82 6.94
N VAL A 124 -0.93 -10.28 6.55
CA VAL A 124 -0.26 -10.65 5.29
C VAL A 124 0.20 -12.11 5.34
N ARG A 125 0.89 -12.51 6.42
CA ARG A 125 1.34 -13.91 6.62
C ARG A 125 0.19 -14.90 6.56
N GLN A 126 -0.96 -14.57 7.15
CA GLN A 126 -2.14 -15.43 7.16
C GLN A 126 -2.62 -15.74 5.73
N VAL A 127 -2.66 -14.72 4.86
CA VAL A 127 -3.02 -14.91 3.44
C VAL A 127 -1.98 -15.78 2.73
N VAL A 128 -0.69 -15.48 2.91
CA VAL A 128 0.42 -16.22 2.30
C VAL A 128 0.43 -17.70 2.71
N ARG A 129 0.16 -17.97 4.00
CA ARG A 129 0.04 -19.33 4.57
C ARG A 129 -1.18 -20.09 4.03
N SER A 130 -2.24 -19.39 3.63
CA SER A 130 -3.39 -20.00 2.96
C SER A 130 -3.11 -20.47 1.52
N GLY A 131 -1.87 -20.32 1.03
CA GLY A 131 -1.47 -20.72 -0.33
C GLY A 131 -1.80 -19.68 -1.41
N ARG A 132 -2.38 -18.54 -1.03
CA ARG A 132 -2.76 -17.45 -1.94
C ARG A 132 -1.74 -16.32 -1.93
N ALA A 133 -1.64 -15.60 -3.04
CA ALA A 133 -0.93 -14.34 -3.09
C ALA A 133 -1.77 -13.23 -2.44
N CYS A 134 -1.13 -12.48 -1.56
CA CYS A 134 -1.70 -11.37 -0.82
C CYS A 134 -1.63 -10.08 -1.65
N VAL A 135 -2.79 -9.52 -1.99
CA VAL A 135 -2.87 -8.25 -2.74
C VAL A 135 -3.14 -7.08 -1.78
N LEU A 136 -2.23 -6.11 -1.76
CA LEU A 136 -2.25 -4.95 -0.87
C LEU A 136 -2.41 -3.64 -1.65
N ASP A 137 -3.24 -2.73 -1.14
CA ASP A 137 -3.38 -1.34 -1.62
C ASP A 137 -2.84 -0.35 -0.58
N CYS A 138 -1.51 -0.32 -0.39
CA CYS A 138 -0.86 0.52 0.62
C CYS A 138 -0.14 1.73 0.00
N THR A 139 0.41 2.60 0.86
CA THR A 139 1.30 3.70 0.48
C THR A 139 2.73 3.20 0.24
N THR A 140 3.59 4.07 -0.32
CA THR A 140 5.00 3.77 -0.59
C THR A 140 5.80 3.42 0.67
N ARG A 141 5.39 3.92 1.84
CA ARG A 141 6.06 3.62 3.13
C ARG A 141 5.97 2.15 3.52
N ALA A 142 4.89 1.47 3.16
CA ALA A 142 4.75 0.05 3.42
C ALA A 142 5.84 -0.80 2.75
N LEU A 143 6.46 -0.31 1.66
CA LEU A 143 7.57 -0.99 1.02
C LEU A 143 8.81 -1.07 1.92
N GLU A 144 9.03 -0.14 2.84
CA GLU A 144 10.15 -0.22 3.79
C GLU A 144 10.05 -1.46 4.68
N VAL A 145 8.81 -1.85 5.03
CA VAL A 145 8.53 -3.04 5.85
C VAL A 145 8.47 -4.31 4.98
N LEU A 146 7.90 -4.21 3.78
CA LEU A 146 7.66 -5.37 2.91
C LEU A 146 8.90 -5.81 2.11
N TYR A 147 9.88 -4.94 1.85
CA TYR A 147 11.03 -5.28 1.00
C TYR A 147 12.12 -6.05 1.76
N ASN A 148 11.78 -7.26 2.19
CA ASN A 148 12.65 -8.19 2.91
C ASN A 148 12.50 -9.62 2.35
N ALA A 149 13.30 -10.57 2.85
CA ALA A 149 13.27 -11.96 2.39
C ALA A 149 11.95 -12.70 2.70
N GLU A 150 11.17 -12.22 3.67
CA GLU A 150 9.89 -12.82 4.05
C GLU A 150 8.77 -12.47 3.06
N PHE A 151 8.60 -11.19 2.71
CA PHE A 151 7.47 -10.75 1.87
C PHE A 151 7.84 -10.52 0.40
N MET A 152 9.03 -9.98 0.13
CA MET A 152 9.57 -9.70 -1.21
C MET A 152 8.50 -9.36 -2.27
N PRO A 153 7.79 -8.22 -2.13
CA PRO A 153 6.57 -7.96 -2.88
C PRO A 153 6.83 -7.72 -4.37
N PHE A 154 5.89 -8.16 -5.21
CA PHE A 154 5.77 -7.70 -6.59
C PHE A 154 5.00 -6.37 -6.62
N VAL A 155 5.65 -5.30 -7.07
CA VAL A 155 5.08 -3.94 -7.02
C VAL A 155 4.46 -3.59 -8.37
N VAL A 156 3.17 -3.25 -8.36
CA VAL A 156 2.40 -2.81 -9.53
C VAL A 156 2.04 -1.34 -9.34
N LEU A 157 2.47 -0.49 -10.27
CA LEU A 157 2.11 0.93 -10.29
C LEU A 157 0.89 1.14 -11.20
N VAL A 158 -0.22 1.56 -10.60
CA VAL A 158 -1.42 2.01 -11.32
C VAL A 158 -1.23 3.50 -11.64
N ALA A 159 -0.83 3.77 -12.87
CA ALA A 159 -0.65 5.13 -13.36
C ALA A 159 -1.99 5.86 -13.42
N ALA A 160 -1.99 7.14 -13.05
CA ALA A 160 -3.14 7.99 -13.25
C ALA A 160 -3.35 8.24 -14.76
N PRO A 161 -4.60 8.24 -15.25
CA PRO A 161 -4.87 8.68 -16.61
C PRO A 161 -4.52 10.18 -16.76
N PRO A 162 -4.44 10.70 -17.99
CA PRO A 162 -4.26 12.13 -18.25
C PRO A 162 -5.23 12.99 -17.42
N PHE A 163 -4.79 14.19 -17.06
CA PHE A 163 -5.54 15.08 -16.16
C PHE A 163 -6.97 15.38 -16.64
N GLU A 164 -7.14 15.52 -17.95
CA GLU A 164 -8.44 15.78 -18.58
C GLU A 164 -9.39 14.59 -18.39
N GLU A 165 -8.91 13.37 -18.56
CA GLU A 165 -9.67 12.14 -18.34
C GLU A 165 -10.02 11.93 -16.85
N LEU A 166 -9.10 12.28 -15.94
CA LEU A 166 -9.36 12.24 -14.50
C LEU A 166 -10.55 13.13 -14.09
N ILE A 167 -10.65 14.34 -14.66
CA ILE A 167 -11.76 15.27 -14.40
C ILE A 167 -13.07 14.68 -14.91
N GLN A 168 -13.07 14.12 -16.13
CA GLN A 168 -14.25 13.48 -16.73
C GLN A 168 -14.73 12.28 -15.89
N LEU A 169 -13.82 11.41 -15.46
CA LEU A 169 -14.13 10.26 -14.61
C LEU A 169 -14.68 10.68 -13.24
N SER A 170 -14.15 11.75 -12.65
CA SER A 170 -14.64 12.30 -11.37
C SER A 170 -16.06 12.85 -11.49
N ARG A 171 -16.41 13.48 -12.63
CA ARG A 171 -17.76 14.00 -12.90
C ARG A 171 -18.78 12.89 -13.14
N MET A 172 -18.39 11.80 -13.79
CA MET A 172 -19.25 10.65 -14.09
C MET A 172 -19.70 9.87 -12.86
N HIS A 173 -18.89 9.84 -11.79
CA HIS A 173 -19.15 8.98 -10.62
C HIS A 173 -20.01 9.65 -9.52
N GLY A 174 -20.58 10.83 -9.77
CA GLY A 174 -21.79 11.36 -9.11
C GLY A 174 -21.77 11.58 -7.58
N LYS A 175 -20.68 11.25 -6.88
CA LYS A 175 -20.47 11.63 -5.48
C LYS A 175 -19.11 12.32 -5.37
N PRO A 176 -19.06 13.62 -5.02
CA PRO A 176 -17.86 14.14 -4.40
C PRO A 176 -17.66 13.30 -3.14
N ARG A 177 -16.59 12.51 -3.08
CA ARG A 177 -16.04 12.19 -1.77
C ARG A 177 -15.48 13.52 -1.28
N GLU A 178 -15.90 13.98 -0.10
CA GLU A 178 -15.36 15.20 0.53
C GLU A 178 -13.82 15.16 0.68
N ASP A 179 -13.25 13.96 0.51
CA ASP A 179 -11.85 13.58 0.57
C ASP A 179 -11.21 13.25 -0.82
N ALA A 180 -11.86 13.64 -1.93
CA ALA A 180 -11.25 13.62 -3.27
C ALA A 180 -10.34 14.85 -3.48
N GLU A 181 -9.28 14.97 -2.67
CA GLU A 181 -8.20 15.91 -2.97
C GLU A 181 -7.44 15.44 -4.22
N LEU A 182 -7.20 16.41 -5.11
CA LEU A 182 -6.55 16.28 -6.42
C LEU A 182 -5.27 15.43 -6.35
N PRO A 183 -4.92 14.67 -7.42
CA PRO A 183 -3.64 13.96 -7.46
C PRO A 183 -2.49 14.96 -7.26
N CYS A 184 -1.71 14.74 -6.21
CA CYS A 184 -0.56 15.58 -5.87
C CYS A 184 0.40 15.67 -7.06
N PRO A 185 0.97 16.86 -7.39
CA PRO A 185 2.03 17.03 -8.40
C PRO A 185 3.23 16.08 -8.20
N SER A 186 3.40 15.53 -7.00
CA SER A 186 4.37 14.49 -6.65
C SER A 186 4.19 13.17 -7.41
N VAL A 187 2.98 12.82 -7.86
CA VAL A 187 2.70 11.54 -8.55
C VAL A 187 3.29 11.52 -9.95
N ARG A 188 3.24 12.64 -10.68
CA ARG A 188 3.94 12.80 -11.97
C ARG A 188 5.45 12.68 -11.81
N SER A 189 6.01 13.27 -10.76
CA SER A 189 7.45 13.17 -10.48
C SER A 189 7.86 11.83 -9.86
N LEU A 190 6.94 11.06 -9.28
CA LEU A 190 7.14 9.69 -8.83
C LEU A 190 7.12 8.72 -10.01
N ILE A 191 6.16 8.83 -10.92
CA ILE A 191 6.11 8.11 -12.20
C ILE A 191 7.35 8.44 -13.04
N ALA A 192 7.72 9.72 -13.17
CA ALA A 192 8.91 10.11 -13.92
C ALA A 192 10.20 9.57 -13.29
N ARG A 193 10.37 9.63 -11.97
CA ARG A 193 11.56 9.08 -11.29
C ARG A 193 11.62 7.55 -11.35
N TRP A 194 10.48 6.87 -11.21
CA TRP A 194 10.40 5.41 -11.27
C TRP A 194 10.58 4.89 -12.71
N LEU A 195 9.94 5.51 -13.70
CA LEU A 195 10.13 5.18 -15.13
C LEU A 195 11.56 5.46 -15.59
N THR A 196 12.17 6.59 -15.23
CA THR A 196 13.57 6.89 -15.56
C THR A 196 14.53 5.84 -14.98
N HIS A 197 14.23 5.34 -13.77
CA HIS A 197 15.04 4.32 -13.12
C HIS A 197 14.82 2.91 -13.69
N CYS A 198 13.57 2.53 -13.99
CA CYS A 198 13.27 1.28 -14.69
C CYS A 198 13.84 1.27 -16.12
N HIS A 199 13.84 2.40 -16.83
CA HIS A 199 14.49 2.55 -18.14
C HIS A 199 16.01 2.35 -18.02
N GLN A 200 16.66 2.90 -16.99
CA GLN A 200 18.09 2.70 -16.75
C GLN A 200 18.46 1.25 -16.40
N ILE A 201 17.56 0.51 -15.74
CA ILE A 201 17.75 -0.92 -15.42
C ILE A 201 17.57 -1.79 -16.67
N MET A 202 16.57 -1.50 -17.50
CA MET A 202 16.29 -2.25 -18.74
C MET A 202 17.32 -1.97 -19.85
N PHE A 203 17.75 -0.72 -20.04
CA PHE A 203 18.62 -0.34 -21.15
C PHE A 203 20.12 -0.55 -20.91
N ARG A 204 20.59 -0.71 -19.66
CA ARG A 204 21.99 -1.10 -19.42
C ARG A 204 22.28 -2.57 -19.74
N HIS A 205 21.26 -3.42 -19.87
CA HIS A 205 21.43 -4.81 -20.27
C HIS A 205 21.38 -5.02 -21.80
N LEU A 206 20.83 -4.07 -22.56
CA LEU A 206 20.75 -4.12 -24.03
C LEU A 206 21.95 -3.48 -24.75
N ARG A 207 23.02 -3.08 -24.02
CA ARG A 207 24.30 -2.59 -24.58
C ARG A 207 25.51 -3.43 -24.18
N MET A 208 25.29 -4.66 -23.71
CA MET A 208 26.34 -5.62 -23.32
C MET A 208 26.29 -6.91 -24.14
N HIS A 209 25.75 -6.84 -25.37
CA HIS A 209 25.92 -7.83 -26.43
C HIS A 209 26.13 -7.11 -27.75
#